data_AF-A0A4U5MVN0-F1
#
_entry.id   AF-A0A4U5MVN0-F1
#
_cell.length_a   1.000
_cell.length_b   1.000
_cell.length_c   1.000
_cell.angle_alpha   90.00
_cell.angle_beta   90.00
_cell.angle_gamma   90.00
#
_symmetry.space_group_name_H-M   'P 1'
#
loop_
_entity.id
_entity.type
_entity.pdbx_description
1 polymer ?
#
loop_
_entity_poly.entity_id
_entity_poly.type
_entity_poly.pdbx_seq_one_letter_code
_entity_poly.pdbx_strand_id
1 'polypeptide(L)'
;MGLITVVRRLCGKDKSKLRRADESSKSLSGLKYEITDFLRRTCDGYNSTHTGVPNSHINCANPKISKGLSKEAAEKRLQQDGPNVLAPPKEINNLMLFLRQFLNMFWILMMGASILSLITYFIDTSVRLNLYVAIVLFLIVLVMCIATFIQEKKAINVVRGFGNLIPQNVPL
;
A
#
# COMPACT_ATOMS: atom_id res chain seq x y z
N MET A 1 5.97 -4.09 -69.08
CA MET A 1 4.91 -3.78 -68.09
C MET A 1 5.33 -3.91 -66.61
N GLY A 2 6.58 -4.28 -66.26
CA GLY A 2 6.97 -4.53 -64.86
C GLY A 2 7.43 -3.32 -64.03
N LEU A 3 8.08 -2.32 -64.66
CA LEU A 3 8.76 -1.23 -63.93
C LEU A 3 7.77 -0.24 -63.25
N ILE A 4 6.69 0.10 -63.94
CA ILE A 4 5.66 1.06 -63.47
C ILE A 4 4.95 0.50 -62.21
N THR A 5 4.71 -0.81 -62.16
CA THR A 5 4.04 -1.47 -61.04
C THR A 5 4.91 -1.49 -59.78
N VAL A 6 6.23 -1.65 -59.92
CA VAL A 6 7.16 -1.65 -58.77
C VAL A 6 7.30 -0.25 -58.18
N VAL A 7 7.46 0.79 -59.00
CA VAL A 7 7.56 2.19 -58.54
C VAL A 7 6.28 2.62 -57.82
N ARG A 8 5.11 2.26 -58.36
CA ARG A 8 3.81 2.56 -57.71
C ARG A 8 3.66 1.85 -56.35
N ARG A 9 4.20 0.63 -56.22
CA ARG A 9 4.18 -0.15 -54.97
C ARG A 9 5.15 0.40 -53.92
N LEU A 10 6.34 0.85 -54.32
CA LEU A 10 7.31 1.50 -53.41
C LEU A 10 6.81 2.87 -52.94
N CYS A 11 6.29 3.70 -53.84
CA CYS A 11 5.71 5.01 -53.51
C CYS A 11 4.49 4.89 -52.56
N GLY A 12 3.66 3.85 -52.74
CA GLY A 12 2.54 3.56 -51.83
C GLY A 12 2.98 3.10 -50.44
N LYS A 13 4.04 2.29 -50.34
CA LYS A 13 4.58 1.81 -49.07
C LYS A 13 5.17 2.96 -48.24
N ASP A 14 5.84 3.90 -48.90
CA ASP A 14 6.42 5.10 -48.28
C ASP A 14 5.33 6.04 -47.71
N LYS A 15 4.30 6.38 -48.50
CA LYS A 15 3.15 7.18 -48.03
C LYS A 15 2.41 6.55 -46.85
N SER A 16 2.32 5.22 -46.80
CA SER A 16 1.69 4.49 -45.68
C SER A 16 2.52 4.53 -44.39
N LYS A 17 3.85 4.60 -44.49
CA LYS A 17 4.74 4.76 -43.33
C LYS A 17 4.65 6.18 -42.79
N LEU A 18 4.60 7.17 -43.67
CA LEU A 18 4.50 8.59 -43.31
C LEU A 18 3.17 8.91 -42.59
N ARG A 19 2.04 8.35 -43.05
CA ARG A 19 0.74 8.50 -42.36
C ARG A 19 0.73 7.89 -40.95
N ARG A 20 1.37 6.74 -40.73
CA ARG A 20 1.46 6.14 -39.39
C ARG A 20 2.31 6.95 -38.42
N ALA A 21 3.36 7.62 -38.91
CA ALA A 21 4.18 8.51 -38.09
C ALA A 21 3.42 9.79 -37.69
N ASP A 22 2.63 10.37 -38.60
CA ASP A 22 1.79 11.55 -38.32
C ASP A 22 0.66 11.22 -37.33
N GLU A 23 0.04 10.04 -37.48
CA GLU A 23 -1.02 9.56 -36.57
C GLU A 23 -0.49 9.26 -35.17
N SER A 24 0.72 8.68 -35.07
CA SER A 24 1.40 8.48 -33.78
C SER A 24 1.81 9.81 -33.12
N SER A 25 2.21 10.82 -33.89
CA SER A 25 2.55 12.15 -33.36
C SER A 25 1.31 12.89 -32.87
N LYS A 26 0.18 12.77 -33.60
CA LYS A 26 -1.12 13.28 -33.16
C LYS A 26 -1.60 12.62 -31.87
N SER A 27 -1.51 11.29 -31.74
CA SER A 27 -1.87 10.58 -30.51
C SER A 27 -1.02 11.00 -29.31
N LEU A 28 0.30 11.21 -29.50
CA LEU A 28 1.20 11.67 -28.46
C LEU A 28 0.96 13.14 -28.06
N SER A 29 0.62 13.99 -29.05
CA SER A 29 0.18 15.37 -28.79
C SER A 29 -1.16 15.40 -28.07
N GLY A 30 -2.00 14.39 -28.34
CA GLY A 30 -3.28 14.16 -27.72
C GLY A 30 -3.16 13.91 -26.22
N LEU A 31 -2.37 12.90 -25.90
CA LEU A 31 -2.07 12.52 -24.52
C LEU A 31 -1.38 13.65 -23.74
N LYS A 32 -0.53 14.45 -24.42
CA LYS A 32 0.09 15.64 -23.80
C LYS A 32 -0.94 16.70 -23.41
N TYR A 33 -1.92 17.01 -24.26
CA TYR A 33 -2.94 18.01 -23.90
C TYR A 33 -3.80 17.52 -22.74
N GLU A 34 -4.12 16.22 -22.71
CA GLU A 34 -5.01 15.65 -21.68
C GLU A 34 -4.34 15.63 -20.30
N ILE A 35 -3.06 15.24 -20.25
CA ILE A 35 -2.25 15.33 -19.03
C ILE A 35 -2.08 16.80 -18.60
N THR A 36 -1.90 17.72 -19.55
CA THR A 36 -1.75 19.15 -19.25
C THR A 36 -3.05 19.73 -18.69
N ASP A 37 -4.20 19.35 -19.23
CA ASP A 37 -5.52 19.78 -18.73
C ASP A 37 -5.81 19.17 -17.35
N PHE A 38 -5.48 17.90 -17.13
CA PHE A 38 -5.61 17.26 -15.82
C PHE A 38 -4.72 17.92 -14.75
N LEU A 39 -3.45 18.19 -15.08
CA LEU A 39 -2.54 18.93 -14.20
C LEU A 39 -3.06 20.34 -13.91
N ARG A 40 -3.58 21.05 -14.92
CA ARG A 40 -4.16 22.39 -14.73
C ARG A 40 -5.36 22.37 -13.79
N ARG A 41 -6.29 21.41 -13.95
CA ARG A 41 -7.43 21.25 -13.03
C ARG A 41 -7.00 20.94 -11.59
N THR A 42 -5.96 20.12 -11.43
CA THR A 42 -5.42 19.78 -10.10
C THR A 42 -4.74 20.99 -9.45
N CYS A 43 -4.06 21.81 -10.25
CA CYS A 43 -3.43 23.05 -9.80
C CYS A 43 -4.46 24.15 -9.45
N ASP A 44 -5.55 24.28 -10.22
CA ASP A 44 -6.61 25.25 -9.90
C ASP A 44 -7.34 24.87 -8.61
N GLY A 45 -7.56 23.56 -8.37
CA GLY A 45 -8.10 23.06 -7.11
C GLY A 45 -7.19 23.34 -5.89
N TYR A 46 -5.87 23.30 -6.09
CA TYR A 46 -4.89 23.63 -5.06
C TYR A 46 -4.81 25.14 -4.74
N ASN A 47 -5.06 26.02 -5.70
CA ASN A 47 -4.99 27.47 -5.49
C ASN A 47 -6.27 28.05 -4.84
N SER A 48 -7.42 27.38 -4.98
CA SER A 48 -8.69 27.78 -4.36
C SER A 48 -8.85 27.36 -2.89
N THR A 49 -8.10 26.34 -2.44
CA THR A 49 -8.02 26.01 -1.01
C THR A 49 -6.85 26.77 -0.41
N HIS A 50 -7.12 27.71 0.50
CA HIS A 50 -6.13 28.51 1.24
C HIS A 50 -5.24 27.68 2.21
N THR A 51 -5.01 26.40 1.90
CA THR A 51 -4.17 25.42 2.59
C THR A 51 -3.03 24.95 1.67
N GLY A 52 -2.55 25.80 0.78
CA GLY A 52 -1.35 25.52 -0.01
C GLY A 52 -0.09 25.57 0.88
N VAL A 53 0.84 24.63 0.71
CA VAL A 53 2.16 24.69 1.35
C VAL A 53 2.79 26.06 1.06
N PRO A 54 2.97 26.92 2.08
CA PRO A 54 3.41 28.29 1.89
C PRO A 54 4.82 28.29 1.29
N ASN A 55 5.06 29.11 0.27
CA ASN A 55 6.37 29.30 -0.37
C ASN A 55 6.90 28.12 -1.21
N SER A 56 6.01 27.33 -1.83
CA SER A 56 6.40 26.18 -2.67
C SER A 56 6.91 26.54 -4.09
N HIS A 57 6.74 27.79 -4.55
CA HIS A 57 7.25 28.31 -5.82
C HIS A 57 6.98 27.43 -7.06
N ILE A 58 5.85 26.72 -7.05
CA ILE A 58 5.43 25.84 -8.15
C ILE A 58 4.79 26.67 -9.25
N ASN A 59 5.28 26.56 -10.48
CA ASN A 59 4.66 27.18 -11.65
C ASN A 59 3.70 26.16 -12.30
N CYS A 60 2.40 26.37 -12.09
CA CYS A 60 1.34 25.50 -12.61
C CYS A 60 1.21 25.52 -14.14
N ALA A 61 1.66 26.58 -14.81
CA ALA A 61 1.59 26.70 -16.26
C ALA A 61 2.74 25.96 -16.97
N ASN A 62 3.90 25.87 -16.32
CA ASN A 62 5.00 25.05 -16.80
C ASN A 62 5.75 24.41 -15.63
N PRO A 63 5.41 23.16 -15.25
CA PRO A 63 6.00 22.51 -14.09
C PRO A 63 7.51 22.31 -14.22
N LYS A 64 8.06 22.26 -15.44
CA LYS A 64 9.50 22.11 -15.68
C LYS A 64 10.34 23.32 -15.28
N ILE A 65 9.72 24.50 -15.16
CA ILE A 65 10.41 25.76 -14.82
C ILE A 65 10.24 26.06 -13.32
N SER A 66 9.45 25.27 -12.60
CA SER A 66 9.28 25.42 -11.15
C SER A 66 10.63 25.27 -10.45
N LYS A 67 10.98 26.26 -9.62
CA LYS A 67 12.27 26.29 -8.91
C LYS A 67 12.29 25.39 -7.67
N GLY A 68 11.16 24.76 -7.35
CA GLY A 68 11.01 23.95 -6.15
C GLY A 68 11.24 24.75 -4.87
N LEU A 69 11.47 24.04 -3.77
CA LEU A 69 11.74 24.63 -2.47
C LEU A 69 13.24 24.97 -2.33
N SER A 70 13.58 26.07 -1.65
CA SER A 70 14.98 26.37 -1.35
C SER A 70 15.56 25.33 -0.38
N LYS A 71 16.87 25.08 -0.44
CA LYS A 71 17.54 24.11 0.43
C LYS A 71 17.33 24.42 1.92
N GLU A 72 17.42 25.70 2.30
CA GLU A 72 17.19 26.14 3.69
C GLU A 72 15.74 25.91 4.13
N ALA A 73 14.76 26.14 3.25
CA ALA A 73 13.35 25.94 3.56
C ALA A 73 12.96 24.45 3.57
N ALA A 74 13.67 23.61 2.82
CA ALA A 74 13.55 22.16 2.86
C ALA A 74 14.14 21.60 4.16
N GLU A 75 15.32 22.07 4.56
CA GLU A 75 15.98 21.64 5.81
C GLU A 75 15.18 22.05 7.05
N LYS A 76 14.63 23.27 7.08
CA LYS A 76 13.71 23.70 8.14
C LYS A 76 12.50 22.79 8.28
N ARG A 77 11.91 22.34 7.17
CA ARG A 77 10.78 21.41 7.18
C ARG A 77 11.20 20.01 7.61
N LEU A 78 12.35 19.54 7.14
CA LEU A 78 12.89 18.24 7.55
C LEU A 78 13.12 18.18 9.07
N GLN A 79 13.55 19.28 9.69
CA GLN A 79 13.70 19.38 11.15
C GLN A 79 12.36 19.47 11.89
N GLN A 80 11.35 20.11 11.28
CA GLN A 80 10.02 20.27 11.89
C GLN A 80 9.14 19.02 11.77
N ASP A 81 9.04 18.47 10.56
CA ASP A 81 8.12 17.39 10.21
C ASP A 81 8.78 15.99 10.30
N GLY A 82 10.12 15.95 10.30
CA GLY A 82 10.90 14.72 10.31
C GLY A 82 11.12 14.12 8.91
N PRO A 83 11.92 13.05 8.83
CA PRO A 83 12.18 12.36 7.57
C PRO A 83 10.92 11.64 7.06
N ASN A 84 10.68 11.69 5.75
CA ASN A 84 9.58 10.97 5.09
C ASN A 84 9.89 9.47 4.98
N VAL A 85 9.93 8.79 6.13
CA VAL A 85 10.18 7.36 6.25
C VAL A 85 9.07 6.76 7.10
N LEU A 86 8.43 5.70 6.59
CA LEU A 86 7.48 4.94 7.39
C LEU A 86 8.23 4.26 8.54
N ALA A 87 7.76 4.48 9.78
CA ALA A 87 8.34 3.83 10.94
C ALA A 87 8.28 2.30 10.76
N PRO A 88 9.43 1.60 10.76
CA PRO A 88 9.42 0.15 10.63
C PRO A 88 8.64 -0.45 11.81
N PRO A 89 7.79 -1.45 11.57
CA PRO A 89 7.08 -2.13 12.65
C PRO A 89 8.12 -2.69 13.63
N LYS A 90 7.95 -2.41 14.93
CA LYS A 90 8.87 -2.92 15.95
C LYS A 90 8.95 -4.44 15.84
N GLU A 91 10.16 -4.98 15.75
CA GLU A 91 10.43 -6.41 15.82
C GLU A 91 10.08 -6.90 17.24
N ILE A 92 8.83 -7.29 17.46
CA ILE A 92 8.43 -7.93 18.71
C ILE A 92 8.88 -9.38 18.62
N ASN A 93 9.62 -9.85 19.64
CA ASN A 93 10.02 -11.25 19.73
C ASN A 93 8.80 -12.18 19.54
N ASN A 94 8.91 -13.18 18.66
CA ASN A 94 7.81 -14.09 18.31
C ASN A 94 7.15 -14.73 19.55
N LEU A 95 7.93 -15.05 20.58
CA LEU A 95 7.43 -15.58 21.85
C LEU A 95 6.69 -14.51 22.66
N MET A 96 7.21 -13.28 22.74
CA MET A 96 6.54 -12.17 23.43
C MET A 96 5.23 -11.78 22.75
N LEU A 97 5.19 -11.85 21.41
CA LEU A 97 3.98 -11.60 20.62
C LEU A 97 2.93 -12.68 20.89
N PHE A 98 3.34 -13.95 20.90
CA PHE A 98 2.49 -15.08 21.24
C PHE A 98 1.96 -14.97 22.67
N LEU A 99 2.81 -14.71 23.68
CA LEU A 99 2.38 -14.53 25.07
C LEU A 99 1.42 -13.35 25.22
N ARG A 100 1.68 -12.22 24.57
CA ARG A 100 0.76 -11.07 24.58
C ARG A 100 -0.58 -11.39 23.93
N GLN A 101 -0.56 -12.20 22.87
CA GLN A 101 -1.77 -12.64 22.20
C GLN A 101 -2.56 -13.66 23.01
N PHE A 102 -1.88 -14.52 23.80
CA PHE A 102 -2.48 -15.44 24.76
C PHE A 102 -3.00 -14.76 26.04
N LEU A 103 -2.51 -13.57 26.36
CA LEU A 103 -2.98 -12.73 27.49
C LEU A 103 -4.15 -11.82 27.11
N ASN A 104 -4.65 -11.89 25.87
CA ASN A 104 -5.90 -11.22 25.53
C ASN A 104 -7.02 -11.79 26.41
N MET A 105 -7.80 -10.90 27.02
CA MET A 105 -8.85 -11.19 28.01
C MET A 105 -9.72 -12.41 27.68
N PHE A 106 -9.97 -12.65 26.39
CA PHE A 106 -10.75 -13.77 25.88
C PHE A 106 -10.15 -15.16 26.19
N TRP A 107 -8.83 -15.30 26.11
CA TRP A 107 -8.16 -16.58 26.38
C TRP A 107 -8.22 -16.95 27.85
N ILE A 108 -8.05 -15.97 28.73
CA ILE A 108 -8.16 -16.17 30.18
C ILE A 108 -9.59 -16.61 30.54
N LEU A 109 -10.61 -16.02 29.90
CA LEU A 109 -12.01 -16.44 30.05
C LEU A 109 -12.23 -17.89 29.60
N MET A 110 -11.68 -18.27 28.44
CA MET A 110 -11.80 -19.63 27.91
C MET A 110 -11.06 -20.67 28.76
N MET A 111 -9.88 -20.32 29.28
CA MET A 111 -9.10 -21.16 30.18
C MET A 111 -9.86 -21.37 31.50
N GLY A 112 -10.48 -20.31 32.03
CA GLY A 112 -11.38 -20.38 33.18
C GLY A 112 -12.59 -21.29 32.95
N ALA A 113 -13.26 -21.18 31.79
CA ALA A 113 -14.39 -22.04 31.42
C ALA A 113 -13.99 -23.52 31.30
N SER A 114 -12.82 -23.80 30.69
CA SER A 114 -12.29 -25.16 30.59
C SER A 114 -11.98 -25.76 31.97
N ILE A 115 -11.35 -24.99 32.86
CA ILE A 115 -11.05 -25.43 34.24
C ILE A 115 -12.35 -25.65 35.01
N LEU A 116 -13.31 -24.73 34.91
CA LEU A 116 -14.58 -24.83 35.61
C LEU A 116 -15.36 -26.09 35.19
N SER A 117 -15.39 -26.38 33.88
CA SER A 117 -15.99 -27.61 33.34
C SER A 117 -15.30 -28.88 33.85
N LEU A 118 -13.97 -28.83 34.04
CA LEU A 118 -13.20 -29.92 34.62
C LEU A 118 -13.55 -30.13 36.10
N ILE A 119 -13.67 -29.04 36.87
CA ILE A 119 -14.08 -29.07 38.29
C ILE A 119 -15.50 -29.63 38.44
N THR A 120 -16.44 -29.24 37.57
CA THR A 120 -17.80 -29.79 37.58
C THR A 120 -17.81 -31.29 37.35
N TYR A 121 -16.96 -31.82 36.46
CA TYR A 121 -16.81 -33.27 36.27
C TYR A 121 -16.22 -33.98 37.51
N PHE A 122 -15.31 -33.33 38.24
CA PHE A 122 -14.77 -33.87 39.49
C PHE A 122 -15.82 -33.99 40.60
N ILE A 123 -16.78 -33.07 40.67
CA ILE A 123 -17.86 -33.08 41.68
C ILE A 123 -18.97 -34.05 41.28
N ASP A 124 -19.36 -34.06 40.00
CA ASP A 124 -20.39 -34.96 39.47
C ASP A 124 -19.84 -35.73 38.27
N THR A 125 -19.27 -36.90 38.56
CA THR A 125 -18.63 -37.77 37.57
C THR A 125 -19.64 -38.54 36.71
N SER A 126 -20.93 -38.48 37.06
CA SER A 126 -21.99 -39.15 36.30
C SER A 126 -22.22 -38.48 34.93
N VAL A 127 -21.94 -37.18 34.83
CA VAL A 127 -22.15 -36.38 33.62
C VAL A 127 -20.87 -36.31 32.78
N ARG A 128 -20.66 -37.34 31.94
CA ARG A 128 -19.55 -37.40 30.97
C ARG A 128 -19.52 -36.24 29.96
N LEU A 129 -20.64 -35.55 29.78
CA LEU A 129 -20.77 -34.40 28.87
C LEU A 129 -19.82 -33.25 29.25
N ASN A 130 -19.57 -33.03 30.55
CA ASN A 130 -18.69 -31.97 31.06
C ASN A 130 -17.23 -32.17 30.63
N LEU A 131 -16.78 -33.44 30.50
CA LEU A 131 -15.45 -33.77 30.00
C LEU A 131 -15.31 -33.43 28.51
N TYR A 132 -16.32 -33.78 27.70
CA TYR A 132 -16.31 -33.46 26.26
C TYR A 132 -16.30 -31.96 26.01
N VAL A 133 -17.09 -31.19 26.76
CA VAL A 133 -17.13 -29.73 26.65
C VAL A 133 -15.75 -29.12 26.94
N ALA A 134 -15.06 -29.57 28.00
CA ALA A 134 -13.72 -29.10 28.32
C ALA A 134 -12.71 -29.38 27.19
N ILE A 135 -12.71 -30.60 26.63
CA ILE A 135 -11.79 -30.99 25.55
C ILE A 135 -12.07 -30.19 24.27
N VAL A 136 -13.33 -30.01 23.89
CA VAL A 136 -13.72 -29.25 22.70
C VAL A 136 -13.36 -27.78 22.85
N LEU A 137 -13.58 -27.18 24.03
CA LEU A 137 -13.18 -25.80 24.32
C LEU A 137 -11.67 -25.61 24.22
N PHE A 138 -10.89 -26.57 24.72
CA PHE A 138 -9.43 -26.52 24.58
C PHE A 138 -8.98 -26.60 23.12
N LEU A 139 -9.60 -27.48 22.34
CA LEU A 139 -9.29 -27.66 20.91
C LEU A 139 -9.60 -26.41 20.08
N ILE A 140 -10.80 -25.83 20.23
CA ILE A 140 -11.17 -24.63 19.47
C ILE A 140 -10.27 -23.45 19.83
N VAL A 141 -9.87 -23.36 21.10
CA VAL A 141 -8.94 -22.35 21.58
C VAL A 141 -7.58 -22.47 20.90
N LEU A 142 -7.04 -23.69 20.86
CA LEU A 142 -5.76 -23.96 20.21
C LEU A 142 -5.77 -23.59 18.72
N VAL A 143 -6.84 -23.94 18.00
CA VAL A 143 -6.99 -23.57 16.58
C VAL A 143 -7.06 -22.06 16.40
N MET A 144 -7.84 -21.37 17.22
CA MET A 144 -7.99 -19.93 17.16
C MET A 144 -6.67 -19.20 17.46
N CYS A 145 -5.86 -19.68 18.42
CA CYS A 145 -4.52 -19.14 18.69
C CYS A 145 -3.62 -19.22 17.46
N ILE A 146 -3.61 -20.38 16.79
CA ILE A 146 -2.79 -20.60 15.59
C ILE A 146 -3.26 -19.69 14.45
N ALA A 147 -4.58 -19.59 14.23
CA ALA A 147 -5.15 -18.74 13.21
C ALA A 147 -4.75 -17.27 13.40
N THR A 148 -4.86 -16.76 14.63
CA THR A 148 -4.46 -15.40 14.96
C THR A 148 -2.97 -15.14 14.72
N PHE A 149 -2.09 -16.08 15.11
CA PHE A 149 -0.66 -15.96 14.85
C PHE A 149 -0.33 -15.85 13.36
N ILE A 150 -1.02 -16.63 12.52
CA ILE A 150 -0.86 -16.57 11.07
C ILE A 150 -1.36 -15.23 10.51
N GLN A 151 -2.50 -14.74 10.99
CA GLN A 151 -3.07 -13.45 10.56
C GLN A 151 -2.14 -12.28 10.89
N GLU A 152 -1.55 -12.29 12.09
CA GLU A 152 -0.65 -11.24 12.54
C GLU A 152 0.64 -11.22 11.70
N LYS A 153 1.22 -12.38 11.38
CA LYS A 153 2.36 -12.48 10.46
C LYS A 153 2.04 -11.97 9.07
N LYS A 154 0.84 -12.27 8.55
CA LYS A 154 0.39 -11.74 7.26
C LYS A 154 0.25 -10.21 7.30
N ALA A 155 -0.32 -9.66 8.37
CA ALA A 155 -0.47 -8.21 8.54
C ALA A 155 0.89 -7.49 8.56
N ILE A 156 1.87 -8.01 9.32
CA ILE A 156 3.22 -7.44 9.39
C ILE A 156 3.90 -7.46 8.01
N ASN A 157 3.72 -8.53 7.24
CA ASN A 157 4.32 -8.62 5.90
C ASN A 157 3.74 -7.59 4.92
N VAL A 158 2.44 -7.30 5.00
CA VAL A 158 1.81 -6.24 4.19
C VAL A 158 2.39 -4.87 4.52
N VAL A 159 2.58 -4.57 5.81
CA VAL A 159 3.19 -3.29 6.25
C VAL A 159 4.62 -3.17 5.74
N ARG A 160 5.41 -4.24 5.82
CA ARG A 160 6.77 -4.26 5.25
C ARG A 160 6.77 -4.06 3.73
N GLY A 161 5.76 -4.58 3.03
CA GLY A 161 5.56 -4.37 1.60
C GLY A 161 5.46 -2.89 1.22
N PHE A 162 4.77 -2.06 2.02
CA PHE A 162 4.69 -0.61 1.77
C PHE A 162 6.04 0.10 1.88
N GLY A 163 6.93 -0.35 2.77
CA GLY A 163 8.28 0.20 2.88
C GLY A 163 9.09 0.04 1.59
N ASN A 164 8.88 -1.05 0.85
CA ASN A 164 9.57 -1.31 -0.42
C ASN A 164 9.04 -0.47 -1.60
N LEU A 165 7.90 0.19 -1.44
CA LEU A 165 7.32 1.06 -2.47
C LEU A 165 7.86 2.49 -2.39
N ILE A 166 8.54 2.86 -1.30
CA ILE A 166 9.12 4.20 -1.14
C ILE A 166 10.50 4.20 -1.83
N PRO A 167 10.73 5.08 -2.81
CA PRO A 167 12.02 5.15 -3.49
C PRO A 167 13.13 5.52 -2.51
N GLN A 168 14.18 4.70 -2.46
CA GLN A 168 15.30 4.90 -1.51
C GLN A 168 16.26 6.02 -1.92
N ASN A 169 16.24 6.43 -3.20
CA ASN A 169 17.09 7.50 -3.70
C ASN A 169 16.24 8.54 -4.43
N VAL A 170 16.18 9.75 -3.86
CA VAL A 170 15.58 10.92 -4.51
C VAL A 170 16.73 11.85 -4.90
N PRO A 171 16.96 12.11 -6.21
CA PRO A 171 17.98 13.07 -6.62
C PRO A 171 17.58 14.48 -6.15
N LEU A 172 18.51 15.14 -5.44
CA LEU A 172 18.41 16.54 -4.98
C LEU A 172 18.81 17.53 -6.06
#